data_AF-A0A3P2EH02-F1
#
_entry.id   AF-A0A3P2EH02-F1
#
_cell.length_a   1.000
_cell.length_b   1.000
_cell.length_c   1.000
_cell.angle_alpha   90.00
_cell.angle_beta   90.00
_cell.angle_gamma   90.00
#
_symmetry.space_group_name_H-M   'P 1'
#
loop_
_entity.id
_entity.type
_entity.pdbx_description
1 polymer ?
#
loop_
_entity_poly.entity_id
_entity_poly.type
_entity_poly.pdbx_seq_one_letter_code
_entity_poly.pdbx_strand_id
1 'polypeptide(L)'
;MLFVGGAVAACMVTWFTFLPSFIFVLAGGPFIETTHNKAGFTAPLTAITAAVVGVIVNLGLFFIWHTVWPEGAKGGIDIPAALIAVAAAFALFRLKWKVTHVIAMAALAGLILRLTGLSAV
;
A
#
# COMPACT_ATOMS: atom_id res chain seq x y z
N MET A 1 -10.81 -25.29 -4.40
CA MET A 1 -10.75 -24.29 -5.51
C MET A 1 -9.98 -23.03 -5.16
N LEU A 2 -9.86 -22.61 -3.89
CA LEU A 2 -9.11 -21.41 -3.46
C LEU A 2 -7.65 -21.38 -3.96
N PHE A 3 -6.94 -22.51 -3.92
CA PHE A 3 -5.57 -22.61 -4.43
C PHE A 3 -5.48 -22.33 -5.93
N VAL A 4 -6.37 -22.94 -6.73
CA VAL A 4 -6.39 -22.74 -8.19
C VAL A 4 -6.73 -21.29 -8.53
N GLY A 5 -7.69 -20.68 -7.82
CA GLY A 5 -7.99 -19.25 -7.99
C GLY A 5 -6.80 -18.36 -7.66
N GLY A 6 -6.08 -18.64 -6.57
CA GLY A 6 -4.85 -17.94 -6.22
C GLY A 6 -3.73 -18.12 -7.26
N ALA A 7 -3.57 -19.34 -7.79
CA ALA A 7 -2.58 -19.62 -8.83
C ALA A 7 -2.88 -18.84 -10.13
N VAL A 8 -4.14 -18.81 -10.56
CA VAL A 8 -4.56 -18.04 -11.74
C VAL A 8 -4.33 -16.53 -11.52
N ALA A 9 -4.70 -16.00 -10.35
CA ALA A 9 -4.45 -14.60 -10.01
C ALA A 9 -2.95 -14.27 -10.02
N ALA A 10 -2.11 -15.14 -9.44
CA ALA A 10 -0.66 -14.97 -9.43
C ALA A 10 -0.05 -14.96 -10.85
N CYS A 11 -0.51 -15.87 -11.73
CA CYS A 11 -0.10 -15.87 -13.14
C CYS A 11 -0.51 -14.57 -13.85
N MET A 12 -1.72 -14.08 -13.60
CA MET A 12 -2.22 -12.85 -14.22
C MET A 12 -1.42 -11.62 -13.78
N VAL A 13 -1.14 -11.47 -12.49
CA VAL A 13 -0.29 -10.39 -11.96
C VAL A 13 1.14 -10.51 -12.49
N THR A 14 1.68 -11.73 -12.61
CA THR A 14 3.00 -11.96 -13.20
C THR A 14 3.07 -11.45 -14.63
N TRP A 15 2.10 -11.83 -15.46
CA TRP A 15 2.10 -11.47 -16.87
C TRP A 15 1.81 -10.00 -17.15
N PHE A 16 0.89 -9.39 -16.40
CA PHE A 16 0.43 -8.01 -16.68
C PHE A 16 1.07 -6.93 -15.81
N THR A 17 1.76 -7.28 -14.72
CA THR A 17 2.39 -6.30 -13.81
C THR A 17 3.90 -6.49 -13.74
N PHE A 18 4.36 -7.71 -13.40
CA PHE A 18 5.79 -7.94 -13.18
C PHE A 18 6.59 -8.08 -14.47
N LEU A 19 6.13 -8.91 -15.42
CA LEU A 19 6.84 -9.14 -16.67
C LEU A 19 7.06 -7.86 -17.49
N PRO A 20 6.05 -6.99 -17.70
CA PRO A 20 6.25 -5.73 -18.44
C PRO A 20 7.22 -4.80 -17.70
N SER A 21 7.09 -4.69 -16.37
CA SER A 21 7.99 -3.86 -15.55
C SER A 21 9.44 -4.34 -15.65
N PHE A 22 9.69 -5.65 -15.57
CA PHE A 22 11.04 -6.19 -15.73
C PHE A 22 11.61 -5.96 -17.13
N ILE A 23 10.80 -6.10 -18.18
CA ILE A 23 11.24 -5.79 -19.54
C ILE A 23 11.69 -4.32 -19.62
N PHE A 24 10.91 -3.37 -19.07
CA PHE A 24 11.29 -1.96 -19.07
C PHE A 24 12.52 -1.66 -18.23
N VAL A 25 12.67 -2.29 -17.05
CA VAL A 25 13.85 -2.10 -16.19
C VAL A 25 15.11 -2.65 -16.86
N LEU A 26 15.05 -3.84 -17.44
CA LEU A 26 16.21 -4.48 -18.09
C LEU A 26 16.56 -3.79 -19.42
N ALA A 27 15.56 -3.46 -20.24
CA ALA A 27 15.77 -2.72 -21.48
C ALA A 27 16.22 -1.27 -21.24
N GLY A 28 15.76 -0.65 -20.15
CA GLY A 28 16.17 0.69 -19.73
C GLY A 28 17.53 0.75 -19.05
N GLY A 29 18.05 -0.37 -18.52
CA GLY A 29 19.35 -0.45 -17.84
C GLY A 29 20.52 0.17 -18.61
N PRO A 30 20.76 -0.21 -19.88
CA PRO A 30 21.82 0.40 -20.70
C PRO A 30 21.65 1.91 -20.93
N PHE A 31 20.40 2.39 -21.03
CA PHE A 31 20.10 3.82 -21.20
C PHE A 31 20.37 4.61 -19.92
N ILE A 32 20.10 4.02 -18.76
CA ILE A 32 20.39 4.62 -17.45
C ILE A 32 21.91 4.71 -17.25
N GLU A 33 22.67 3.68 -17.64
CA GLU A 33 24.13 3.62 -17.49
C GLU A 33 24.86 4.65 -18.38
N THR A 34 24.41 4.85 -19.63
CA THR A 34 24.97 5.89 -20.54
C THR A 34 24.66 7.32 -20.13
N THR A 35 23.72 7.50 -19.19
CA THR A 35 23.26 8.79 -18.68
C THR A 35 23.85 9.13 -17.29
N HIS A 36 24.61 8.19 -16.71
CA HIS A 36 25.29 8.34 -15.43
C HIS A 36 26.27 9.54 -15.51
N ASN A 37 26.14 10.52 -14.58
CA ASN A 37 26.81 11.85 -14.53
C ASN A 37 26.18 13.04 -15.29
N LYS A 38 24.99 12.94 -15.89
CA LYS A 38 24.30 14.12 -16.45
C LYS A 38 23.21 14.65 -15.51
N ALA A 39 23.49 15.77 -14.83
CA ALA A 39 22.60 16.43 -13.86
C ALA A 39 21.19 16.81 -14.38
N GLY A 40 20.96 16.75 -15.70
CA GLY A 40 19.66 17.02 -16.33
C GLY A 40 18.57 15.96 -16.09
N PHE A 41 18.90 14.77 -15.58
CA PHE A 41 17.93 13.69 -15.35
C PHE A 41 17.35 13.63 -13.93
N THR A 42 17.82 14.50 -13.03
CA THR A 42 17.28 14.58 -11.66
C THR A 42 15.90 15.22 -11.63
N ALA A 43 15.62 16.22 -12.47
CA ALA A 43 14.33 16.92 -12.48
C ALA A 43 13.16 16.02 -12.95
N PRO A 44 13.25 15.29 -14.08
CA PRO A 44 12.20 14.35 -14.47
C PRO A 44 12.00 13.21 -13.46
N LEU A 45 13.09 12.68 -12.89
CA LEU A 45 13.00 11.60 -11.90
C LEU A 45 12.34 12.10 -10.60
N THR A 46 12.66 13.31 -10.15
CA THR A 46 12.03 13.95 -8.99
C THR A 46 10.53 14.16 -9.24
N ALA A 47 10.14 14.59 -10.44
CA ALA A 47 8.73 14.74 -10.81
C ALA A 47 7.97 13.40 -10.74
N ILE A 48 8.56 12.32 -11.22
CA ILE A 48 7.98 10.97 -11.10
C ILE A 48 7.85 10.57 -9.62
N THR A 49 8.90 10.77 -8.80
CA THR A 49 8.82 10.46 -7.36
C THR A 49 7.73 11.26 -6.65
N ALA A 50 7.57 12.55 -6.98
CA ALA A 50 6.53 13.40 -6.41
C ALA A 50 5.13 12.92 -6.80
N ALA A 51 4.93 12.53 -8.07
CA ALA A 51 3.67 11.97 -8.53
C ALA A 51 3.31 10.67 -7.80
N VAL A 52 4.27 9.75 -7.66
CA VAL A 52 4.04 8.46 -6.98
C VAL A 52 3.76 8.67 -5.48
N VAL A 53 4.52 9.52 -4.80
CA VAL A 53 4.26 9.85 -3.38
C VAL A 53 2.88 10.47 -3.21
N GLY A 54 2.48 11.38 -4.09
CA GLY A 54 1.14 11.95 -4.09
C GLY A 54 0.04 10.90 -4.27
N VAL A 55 0.22 9.96 -5.20
CA VAL A 55 -0.72 8.84 -5.42
C VAL A 55 -0.81 7.94 -4.19
N ILE A 56 0.31 7.62 -3.53
CA ILE A 56 0.32 6.80 -2.30
C ILE A 56 -0.46 7.49 -1.18
N VAL A 57 -0.25 8.79 -0.98
CA VAL A 57 -0.99 9.57 0.03
C VAL A 57 -2.48 9.59 -0.30
N ASN A 58 -2.85 9.80 -1.58
CA ASN A 58 -4.24 9.79 -2.01
C ASN A 58 -4.92 8.43 -1.76
N LEU A 59 -4.27 7.32 -2.10
CA LEU A 59 -4.77 5.97 -1.82
C LEU A 59 -4.87 5.70 -0.32
N GLY A 60 -3.89 6.15 0.47
CA GLY A 60 -3.93 6.05 1.93
C GLY A 60 -5.14 6.77 2.53
N LEU A 61 -5.41 8.01 2.10
CA LEU A 61 -6.59 8.78 2.52
C LEU A 61 -7.89 8.11 2.07
N PHE A 62 -7.93 7.59 0.85
CA PHE A 62 -9.08 6.84 0.33
C PHE A 62 -9.40 5.62 1.20
N PHE A 63 -8.39 4.84 1.58
CA PHE A 63 -8.59 3.69 2.47
C PHE A 63 -9.00 4.11 3.88
N ILE A 64 -8.35 5.11 4.48
CA ILE A 64 -8.74 5.60 5.81
C ILE A 64 -10.22 6.02 5.81
N TRP A 65 -10.67 6.73 4.78
CA TRP A 65 -12.06 7.13 4.65
C TRP A 65 -13.02 5.93 4.66
N HIS A 66 -12.78 4.92 3.81
CA HIS A 66 -13.66 3.75 3.70
C HIS A 66 -13.52 2.78 4.88
N THR A 67 -12.38 2.78 5.58
CA THR A 67 -12.14 1.94 6.75
C THR A 67 -12.76 2.55 8.02
N VAL A 68 -12.73 3.88 8.18
CA VAL A 68 -13.28 4.57 9.36
C VAL A 68 -14.79 4.85 9.20
N TRP A 69 -15.24 5.11 7.97
CA TRP A 69 -16.66 5.31 7.63
C TRP A 69 -17.12 4.27 6.59
N PRO A 70 -17.43 3.03 7.02
CA PRO A 70 -17.87 1.97 6.11
C PRO A 70 -19.20 2.30 5.41
N GLU A 71 -20.09 3.04 6.06
CA GLU A 71 -21.38 3.49 5.51
C GLU A 71 -21.32 4.92 4.91
N GLY A 72 -20.12 5.49 4.78
CA GLY A 72 -19.89 6.86 4.31
C GLY A 72 -20.19 7.94 5.36
N ALA A 73 -20.06 9.22 4.98
CA ALA A 73 -20.13 10.36 5.91
C ALA A 73 -21.46 10.51 6.70
N LYS A 74 -22.51 9.81 6.29
CA LYS A 74 -23.81 9.79 6.97
C LYS A 74 -23.94 8.64 7.97
N GLY A 75 -23.03 7.66 7.91
CA GLY A 75 -22.95 6.54 8.83
C GLY A 75 -22.12 6.85 10.07
N GLY A 76 -22.18 5.96 11.04
CA GLY A 76 -21.35 6.02 12.25
C GLY A 76 -19.87 5.80 11.96
N ILE A 77 -19.02 6.27 12.88
CA ILE A 77 -17.58 6.00 12.86
C ILE A 77 -17.33 4.60 13.42
N ASP A 78 -16.54 3.77 12.72
CA ASP A 78 -15.99 2.54 13.29
C ASP A 78 -14.83 2.88 14.24
N ILE A 79 -15.17 3.04 15.52
CA ILE A 79 -14.23 3.44 16.57
C ILE A 79 -13.06 2.45 16.67
N PRO A 80 -13.27 1.11 16.68
CA PRO A 80 -12.15 0.17 16.70
C PRO A 80 -11.21 0.30 15.49
N ALA A 81 -11.74 0.46 14.28
CA ALA A 81 -10.93 0.66 13.08
C ALA A 81 -10.12 1.97 13.15
N ALA A 82 -10.74 3.05 13.62
CA ALA A 82 -10.06 4.33 13.84
C ALA A 82 -8.92 4.22 14.87
N LEU A 83 -9.14 3.49 15.96
CA LEU A 83 -8.12 3.25 16.98
C LEU A 83 -6.92 2.45 16.43
N ILE A 84 -7.18 1.41 15.64
CA ILE A 84 -6.11 0.63 14.99
C ILE A 84 -5.32 1.53 14.03
N ALA A 85 -5.99 2.37 13.23
CA ALA A 85 -5.32 3.28 12.30
C ALA A 85 -4.41 4.28 13.03
N VAL A 86 -4.90 4.90 14.11
CA VAL A 86 -4.11 5.84 14.93
C VAL A 86 -2.95 5.13 15.63
N ALA A 87 -3.18 3.95 16.20
CA ALA A 87 -2.13 3.15 16.85
C ALA A 87 -1.04 2.73 15.86
N ALA A 88 -1.42 2.31 14.65
CA ALA A 88 -0.49 1.96 13.58
C ALA A 88 0.33 3.17 13.12
N ALA A 89 -0.31 4.32 12.92
CA ALA A 89 0.39 5.57 12.58
C ALA A 89 1.38 5.97 13.68
N PHE A 90 0.97 5.90 14.95
CA PHE A 90 1.84 6.19 16.07
C PHE A 90 3.03 5.22 16.18
N ALA A 91 2.80 3.92 16.01
CA ALA A 91 3.85 2.91 16.02
C ALA A 91 4.86 3.12 14.89
N LEU A 92 4.40 3.54 13.71
CA LEU A 92 5.26 3.75 12.57
C LEU A 92 6.07 5.06 12.69
N PHE A 93 5.41 6.17 13.01
CA PHE A 93 6.06 7.48 13.04
C PHE A 93 6.85 7.75 14.33
N ARG A 94 6.30 7.37 15.50
CA ARG A 94 6.92 7.70 16.79
C ARG A 94 7.80 6.58 17.32
N LEU A 95 7.32 5.34 17.26
CA LEU A 95 8.05 4.17 17.76
C LEU A 95 9.04 3.59 16.73
N LYS A 96 8.96 4.03 15.46
CA LYS A 96 9.80 3.56 14.34
C LYS A 96 9.82 2.03 14.23
N TRP A 97 8.69 1.38 14.52
CA TRP A 97 8.58 -0.06 14.40
C TRP A 97 8.69 -0.50 12.94
N LYS A 98 9.22 -1.70 12.73
CA LYS A 98 9.28 -2.29 11.39
C LYS A 98 7.86 -2.45 10.84
N VAL A 99 7.65 -2.01 9.60
CA VAL A 99 6.35 -2.06 8.90
C VAL A 99 5.72 -3.46 9.00
N THR A 100 6.52 -4.52 8.85
CA THR A 100 6.05 -5.91 8.95
C THR A 100 5.39 -6.24 10.30
N HIS A 101 5.93 -5.72 11.41
CA HIS A 101 5.36 -5.95 12.74
C HIS A 101 4.06 -5.17 12.92
N VAL A 102 4.01 -3.92 12.45
CA VAL A 102 2.81 -3.08 12.52
C VAL A 102 1.66 -3.72 11.72
N ILE A 103 1.94 -4.21 10.51
CA ILE A 103 0.95 -4.92 9.68
C ILE A 103 0.48 -6.20 10.36
N ALA A 104 1.39 -7.01 10.90
CA ALA A 104 1.02 -8.25 11.59
C ALA A 104 0.12 -7.98 12.81
N MET A 105 0.47 -7.00 13.64
CA MET A 105 -0.32 -6.64 14.81
C MET A 105 -1.69 -6.06 14.43
N ALA A 106 -1.75 -5.18 13.42
CA ALA A 106 -3.00 -4.63 12.93
C ALA A 106 -3.92 -5.70 12.34
N ALA A 107 -3.35 -6.66 11.58
CA ALA A 107 -4.11 -7.78 11.03
C ALA A 107 -4.66 -8.70 12.13
N LEU A 108 -3.86 -9.00 13.16
CA LEU A 108 -4.31 -9.78 14.32
C LEU A 108 -5.40 -9.05 15.10
N ALA A 109 -5.24 -7.75 15.35
CA ALA A 109 -6.24 -6.94 16.04
C ALA A 109 -7.57 -6.91 15.27
N GLY A 110 -7.52 -6.68 13.95
CA GLY A 110 -8.71 -6.72 13.09
C GLY A 110 -9.37 -8.09 13.06
N LEU A 111 -8.58 -9.17 13.00
CA LEU A 111 -9.10 -10.53 13.02
C LEU A 111 -9.82 -10.85 14.34
N ILE A 112 -9.24 -10.46 15.48
CA ILE A 112 -9.86 -10.65 16.80
C ILE A 112 -11.19 -9.90 16.86
N LEU A 113 -11.20 -8.62 16.46
CA LEU A 113 -12.42 -7.80 16.45
C LEU A 113 -13.53 -8.43 15.60
N ARG A 114 -13.16 -8.92 14.40
CA ARG A 114 -14.10 -9.57 13.50
C ARG A 114 -14.67 -10.88 14.06
N LEU A 115 -13.85 -11.67 14.74
CA LEU A 115 -14.31 -12.91 15.40
C LEU A 115 -15.20 -12.62 16.61
N THR A 116 -14.99 -11.50 17.31
CA THR A 116 -15.82 -11.09 18.45
C THR A 116 -17.11 -10.36 18.06
N GLY A 117 -17.31 -10.03 16.78
CA GLY A 117 -18.50 -9.33 16.28
C GLY A 117 -18.60 -7.86 16.72
N LEU A 118 -17.50 -7.26 17.19
CA LEU A 118 -17.48 -5.93 17.81
C LEU A 118 -17.32 -4.78 16.78
N SER A 119 -16.99 -5.10 15.52
CA SER A 119 -16.84 -4.13 14.42
C SER A 119 -17.40 -4.68 13.11
N ALA A 120 -17.76 -3.77 12.20
CA ALA A 120 -18.30 -4.07 10.87
C ALA A 120 -17.20 -4.29 9.80
N VAL A 121 -15.95 -4.54 10.23
CA VAL A 121 -14.82 -4.98 9.39
C VAL A 121 -14.91 -6.47 9.13
#